data_AF-A0AAN0IAS6-F1
#
_entry.id   AF-A0AAN0IAS6-F1
#
_cell.length_a   1.000
_cell.length_b   1.000
_cell.length_c   1.000
_cell.angle_alpha   90.00
_cell.angle_beta   90.00
_cell.angle_gamma   90.00
#
_symmetry.space_group_name_H-M   'P 1'
#
loop_
_entity.id
_entity.type
_entity.pdbx_description
1 polymer ?
#
loop_
_entity_poly.entity_id
_entity_poly.type
_entity_poly.pdbx_seq_one_letter_code
_entity_poly.pdbx_strand_id
1 'polypeptide(L)'
;MAQSHHEGSSLLLNHSSDHGPSIQESVQSSPSHKRSFFCCQRPERLWSTTIVALAAALSPLVGGYAVGYPSSSLINLSNMTHNRSLVNGSVLVDTYGALVPFGALFGGAMAGFSADTLGRKPTIVIALLPYFVGWIMLGISWFINNSIAFKVIILVGRFITGVGIGWAMLIGPVYIGEVSTPSLRGLYSSLPQLLLNVGIFLIYCIAVIPGIEYYQTAFIAASMSFIVFLIVIWLPETPRFLIAKENFKKALKVLVFLRGHTMNAQEEIAEIEGAIAKQKKLTCIETLREMRHRSVYLPFILMLVLMFFQQFSGINTIAFYGEIILKDAGLSQEMAKYMALLSIGLCPVIFTLLTTLTVDLFGRKILLMASALIMGFSSYCLGLFNRYNNLNVLGIVSMICFEFGFSIGYGPIPWIMIAEMI
;
A
#
# COMPACT_ATOMS: atom_id res chain seq x y z
N MET A 1 81.46 13.58 -12.02
CA MET A 1 82.30 13.71 -13.22
C MET A 1 81.56 14.62 -14.19
N ALA A 2 82.19 15.74 -14.59
CA ALA A 2 81.76 16.82 -15.51
C ALA A 2 80.52 17.63 -15.07
N GLN A 3 80.55 18.88 -14.54
CA GLN A 3 81.14 20.18 -14.98
C GLN A 3 80.65 20.72 -16.34
N SER A 4 79.90 21.84 -16.30
CA SER A 4 80.15 23.13 -17.01
C SER A 4 78.87 23.99 -17.00
N HIS A 5 78.77 25.03 -16.17
CA HIS A 5 79.11 26.46 -16.42
C HIS A 5 77.95 27.28 -17.02
N HIS A 6 77.42 28.24 -16.25
CA HIS A 6 77.56 29.72 -16.41
C HIS A 6 76.75 30.26 -17.61
N GLU A 7 76.05 31.39 -17.59
CA GLU A 7 76.16 32.63 -16.84
C GLU A 7 74.99 33.56 -17.25
N GLY A 8 74.57 34.47 -16.35
CA GLY A 8 74.08 35.83 -16.67
C GLY A 8 72.74 35.98 -17.39
N SER A 9 72.04 37.11 -17.38
CA SER A 9 72.11 38.37 -16.65
C SER A 9 70.79 39.10 -16.97
N SER A 10 70.24 39.77 -15.97
CA SER A 10 69.39 40.99 -16.00
C SER A 10 68.91 41.54 -17.36
N LEU A 11 67.61 41.83 -17.48
CA LEU A 11 67.10 43.02 -18.18
C LEU A 11 65.64 43.34 -17.76
N LEU A 12 65.48 44.53 -17.18
CA LEU A 12 64.23 45.27 -16.99
C LEU A 12 63.67 45.68 -18.37
N LEU A 13 62.34 45.71 -18.54
CA LEU A 13 61.58 46.88 -19.01
C LEU A 13 60.07 46.58 -19.22
N ASN A 14 59.28 47.57 -18.78
CA ASN A 14 57.84 47.80 -18.91
C ASN A 14 57.17 47.34 -20.22
N HIS A 15 55.95 46.80 -20.13
CA HIS A 15 54.78 47.44 -20.75
C HIS A 15 53.46 46.97 -20.13
N SER A 16 52.56 47.93 -20.01
CA SER A 16 51.19 47.91 -19.49
C SER A 16 50.18 47.15 -20.36
N SER A 17 49.04 46.82 -19.73
CA SER A 17 47.67 46.67 -20.28
C SER A 17 47.43 45.55 -21.29
N ASP A 18 46.76 44.46 -20.87
CA ASP A 18 45.31 44.29 -21.09
C ASP A 18 44.85 42.84 -20.81
N HIS A 19 43.68 42.76 -20.16
CA HIS A 19 42.71 41.66 -20.15
C HIS A 19 43.10 40.22 -19.72
N GLY A 20 42.70 39.91 -18.47
CA GLY A 20 42.01 38.66 -18.12
C GLY A 20 42.81 37.64 -17.30
N PRO A 21 42.53 37.44 -15.99
CA PRO A 21 43.14 36.33 -15.28
C PRO A 21 42.40 35.02 -15.59
N SER A 22 43.14 34.18 -16.29
CA SER A 22 43.07 32.74 -16.35
C SER A 22 42.82 32.08 -14.98
N ILE A 23 41.87 31.14 -15.03
CA ILE A 23 41.76 29.89 -14.26
C ILE A 23 43.07 29.51 -13.54
N GLN A 24 43.22 29.84 -12.25
CA GLN A 24 43.98 29.03 -11.27
C GLN A 24 44.01 29.51 -9.80
N GLU A 25 43.36 30.62 -9.43
CA GLU A 25 43.29 31.05 -8.02
C GLU A 25 41.85 31.08 -7.48
N SER A 26 41.31 29.91 -7.14
CA SER A 26 40.15 29.81 -6.22
C SER A 26 40.07 28.48 -5.47
N VAL A 27 41.21 27.80 -5.28
CA VAL A 27 41.33 26.67 -4.36
C VAL A 27 41.94 27.19 -3.06
N GLN A 28 41.11 27.75 -2.19
CA GLN A 28 41.24 27.77 -0.72
C GLN A 28 40.37 28.88 -0.12
N SER A 29 39.12 28.54 0.20
CA SER A 29 38.46 29.02 1.41
C SER A 29 37.13 28.29 1.55
N SER A 30 37.17 27.21 2.32
CA SER A 30 35.98 26.56 2.87
C SER A 30 35.33 27.46 3.92
N PRO A 31 34.02 27.76 3.82
CA PRO A 31 33.20 28.08 4.97
C PRO A 31 32.32 26.86 5.31
N SER A 32 32.67 26.23 6.42
CA SER A 32 31.75 25.66 7.42
C SER A 32 30.34 25.25 6.97
N HIS A 33 30.05 23.94 7.06
CA HIS A 33 28.73 23.34 7.28
C HIS A 33 27.52 24.29 7.28
N LYS A 34 27.07 24.73 6.10
CA LYS A 34 25.67 25.12 5.92
C LYS A 34 24.90 23.85 5.66
N ARG A 35 24.29 23.30 6.71
CA ARG A 35 23.06 22.51 6.56
C ARG A 35 22.08 23.40 5.82
N SER A 36 21.94 23.22 4.52
CA SER A 36 20.82 23.77 3.77
C SER A 36 19.58 23.07 4.28
N PHE A 37 18.96 23.64 5.31
CA PHE A 37 17.53 23.51 5.52
C PHE A 37 16.89 24.05 4.24
N PHE A 38 16.68 23.17 3.26
CA PHE A 38 15.90 23.50 2.09
C PHE A 38 14.52 23.88 2.62
N CYS A 39 14.19 25.16 2.45
CA CYS A 39 12.84 25.64 2.65
C CYS A 39 11.94 24.73 1.81
N CYS A 40 11.09 23.94 2.47
CA CYS A 40 10.04 23.15 1.82
C CYS A 40 9.12 24.10 1.06
N GLN A 41 9.47 24.45 -0.19
CA GLN A 41 8.57 25.13 -1.09
C GLN A 41 7.39 24.19 -1.32
N ARG A 42 6.23 24.58 -0.80
CA ARG A 42 4.98 23.85 -1.06
C ARG A 42 4.73 23.90 -2.56
N PRO A 43 4.42 22.77 -3.21
CA PRO A 43 4.16 22.77 -4.64
C PRO A 43 2.98 23.69 -4.96
N GLU A 44 3.13 24.54 -5.97
CA GLU A 44 2.11 25.49 -6.44
C GLU A 44 0.82 24.76 -6.87
N ARG A 45 0.93 23.52 -7.36
CA ARG A 45 -0.18 22.65 -7.76
C ARG A 45 -0.39 21.43 -6.86
N LEU A 46 -0.48 21.66 -5.55
CA LEU A 46 -0.76 20.59 -4.57
C LEU A 46 -2.02 19.75 -4.92
N TRP A 47 -3.06 20.38 -5.46
CA TRP A 47 -4.30 19.70 -5.83
C TRP A 47 -4.10 18.60 -6.88
N SER A 48 -3.19 18.80 -7.84
CA SER A 48 -2.93 17.83 -8.92
C SER A 48 -2.30 16.55 -8.37
N THR A 49 -1.30 16.70 -7.49
CA THR A 49 -0.63 15.60 -6.81
C THR A 49 -1.62 14.85 -5.91
N THR A 50 -2.48 15.56 -5.17
CA THR A 50 -3.52 14.95 -4.33
C THR A 50 -4.51 14.13 -5.16
N ILE A 51 -5.01 14.65 -6.30
CA ILE A 51 -5.95 13.92 -7.16
C ILE A 51 -5.30 12.65 -7.72
N VAL A 52 -4.05 12.75 -8.20
CA VAL A 52 -3.31 11.61 -8.74
C VAL A 52 -3.04 10.55 -7.67
N ALA A 53 -2.63 10.97 -6.46
CA ALA A 53 -2.41 10.07 -5.34
C ALA A 53 -3.71 9.40 -4.87
N LEU A 54 -4.80 10.15 -4.78
CA LEU A 54 -6.11 9.63 -4.39
C LEU A 54 -6.63 8.62 -5.41
N ALA A 55 -6.54 8.94 -6.70
CA ALA A 55 -6.93 8.04 -7.78
C ALA A 55 -6.13 6.73 -7.77
N ALA A 56 -4.83 6.78 -7.48
CA ALA A 56 -4.03 5.56 -7.29
C ALA A 56 -4.44 4.78 -6.02
N ALA A 57 -4.78 5.48 -4.94
CA ALA A 57 -5.25 4.89 -3.69
C ALA A 57 -6.65 4.24 -3.80
N LEU A 58 -7.45 4.57 -4.83
CA LEU A 58 -8.74 3.90 -5.08
C LEU A 58 -8.58 2.42 -5.43
N SER A 59 -7.42 1.98 -5.91
CA SER A 59 -7.16 0.56 -6.18
C SER A 59 -7.18 -0.28 -4.89
N PRO A 60 -6.48 0.13 -3.81
CA PRO A 60 -6.66 -0.41 -2.46
C PRO A 60 -8.09 -0.45 -1.93
N LEU A 61 -8.94 0.51 -2.28
CA LEU A 61 -10.35 0.52 -1.84
C LEU A 61 -11.10 -0.73 -2.31
N VAL A 62 -10.90 -1.12 -3.57
CA VAL A 62 -11.49 -2.35 -4.13
C VAL A 62 -10.97 -3.58 -3.39
N GLY A 63 -9.69 -3.56 -2.98
CA GLY A 63 -9.10 -4.63 -2.19
C GLY A 63 -9.70 -4.74 -0.79
N GLY A 64 -9.98 -3.60 -0.15
CA GLY A 64 -10.66 -3.56 1.14
C GLY A 64 -12.06 -4.18 1.09
N TYR A 65 -12.80 -3.88 0.02
CA TYR A 65 -14.10 -4.50 -0.22
C TYR A 65 -13.98 -6.03 -0.32
N ALA A 66 -12.96 -6.54 -1.04
CA ALA A 66 -12.72 -7.97 -1.20
C ALA A 66 -12.30 -8.67 0.11
N VAL A 67 -11.62 -7.95 1.00
CA VAL A 67 -11.26 -8.41 2.34
C VAL A 67 -12.49 -8.55 3.23
N GLY A 68 -13.41 -7.57 3.25
CA GLY A 68 -14.63 -7.65 4.08
C GLY A 68 -15.76 -8.52 3.49
N TYR A 69 -15.71 -8.84 2.20
CA TYR A 69 -16.74 -9.62 1.49
C TYR A 69 -17.11 -10.99 2.10
N PRO A 70 -16.17 -11.79 2.64
CA PRO A 70 -16.50 -13.07 3.27
C PRO A 70 -17.50 -12.93 4.42
N SER A 71 -17.39 -11.89 5.25
CA SER A 71 -18.27 -11.72 6.43
C SER A 71 -19.74 -11.66 6.02
N SER A 72 -20.04 -10.83 5.02
CA SER A 72 -21.40 -10.68 4.50
C SER A 72 -21.84 -11.88 3.64
N SER A 73 -20.95 -12.37 2.78
CA SER A 73 -21.30 -13.45 1.83
C SER A 73 -21.48 -14.80 2.51
N LEU A 74 -20.68 -15.14 3.53
CA LEU A 74 -20.73 -16.44 4.20
C LEU A 74 -22.07 -16.69 4.90
N ILE A 75 -22.64 -15.68 5.55
CA ILE A 75 -23.95 -15.81 6.22
C ILE A 75 -25.07 -16.04 5.20
N ASN A 76 -25.01 -15.36 4.05
CA ASN A 76 -25.97 -15.55 2.97
C ASN A 76 -25.79 -16.94 2.31
N LEU A 77 -24.54 -17.38 2.12
CA LEU A 77 -24.20 -18.68 1.54
C LEU A 77 -24.53 -19.84 2.50
N SER A 78 -24.46 -19.65 3.82
CA SER A 78 -24.84 -20.67 4.79
C SER A 78 -26.36 -20.90 4.84
N ASN A 79 -27.15 -19.87 4.53
CA ASN A 79 -28.61 -19.92 4.58
C ASN A 79 -29.26 -20.43 3.27
N MET A 80 -28.46 -20.72 2.23
CA MET A 80 -28.94 -21.26 0.95
C MET A 80 -29.43 -22.71 1.06
N THR A 81 -30.16 -23.20 0.05
CA THR A 81 -30.62 -24.60 -0.01
C THR A 81 -29.46 -25.59 0.16
N HIS A 82 -29.70 -26.72 0.84
CA HIS A 82 -28.69 -27.68 1.34
C HIS A 82 -27.68 -28.22 0.30
N ASN A 83 -27.96 -28.08 -1.01
CA ASN A 83 -27.07 -28.46 -2.10
C ASN A 83 -26.16 -27.32 -2.61
N ARG A 84 -26.50 -26.06 -2.34
CA ARG A 84 -25.70 -24.87 -2.69
C ARG A 84 -25.14 -24.14 -1.46
N SER A 85 -25.53 -24.55 -0.25
CA SER A 85 -25.00 -23.94 0.96
C SER A 85 -23.55 -24.35 1.24
N LEU A 86 -22.81 -23.38 1.76
CA LEU A 86 -21.53 -23.60 2.40
C LEU A 86 -21.84 -23.79 3.90
N VAL A 87 -21.77 -25.03 4.37
CA VAL A 87 -22.02 -25.34 5.78
C VAL A 87 -20.87 -24.79 6.63
N ASN A 88 -21.21 -23.99 7.64
CA ASN A 88 -20.24 -23.44 8.61
C ASN A 88 -19.45 -24.58 9.26
N GLY A 89 -18.12 -24.48 9.25
CA GLY A 89 -17.20 -25.51 9.77
C GLY A 89 -16.76 -26.56 8.74
N SER A 90 -17.16 -26.44 7.46
CA SER A 90 -16.62 -27.27 6.39
C SER A 90 -15.31 -26.69 5.83
N VAL A 91 -14.39 -27.57 5.42
CA VAL A 91 -13.11 -27.20 4.76
C VAL A 91 -13.32 -26.22 3.59
N LEU A 92 -14.49 -26.24 2.96
CA LEU A 92 -14.84 -25.33 1.86
C LEU A 92 -15.00 -23.86 2.31
N VAL A 93 -15.54 -23.60 3.50
CA VAL A 93 -15.67 -22.24 4.05
C VAL A 93 -14.29 -21.64 4.35
N ASP A 94 -13.41 -22.44 4.93
CA ASP A 94 -12.04 -22.02 5.26
C ASP A 94 -11.22 -21.80 3.98
N THR A 95 -11.38 -22.69 2.99
CA THR A 95 -10.75 -22.54 1.67
C THR A 95 -11.25 -21.28 0.97
N TYR A 96 -12.55 -20.96 1.07
CA TYR A 96 -13.14 -19.76 0.48
C TYR A 96 -12.54 -18.45 1.04
N GLY A 97 -12.28 -18.40 2.35
CA GLY A 97 -11.56 -17.31 2.99
C GLY A 97 -10.09 -17.26 2.58
N ALA A 98 -9.39 -18.40 2.66
CA ALA A 98 -7.94 -18.52 2.46
C ALA A 98 -7.47 -18.30 1.00
N LEU A 99 -8.33 -18.53 0.01
CA LEU A 99 -7.96 -18.36 -1.40
C LEU A 99 -7.59 -16.93 -1.80
N VAL A 100 -8.12 -15.92 -1.10
CA VAL A 100 -7.76 -14.52 -1.39
C VAL A 100 -6.32 -14.20 -0.98
N PRO A 101 -5.89 -14.42 0.29
CA PRO A 101 -4.49 -14.28 0.66
C PRO A 101 -3.55 -15.16 -0.19
N PHE A 102 -3.97 -16.38 -0.53
CA PHE A 102 -3.19 -17.26 -1.39
C PHE A 102 -3.04 -16.71 -2.81
N GLY A 103 -4.10 -16.18 -3.41
CA GLY A 103 -4.03 -15.48 -4.70
C GLY A 103 -3.15 -14.22 -4.62
N ALA A 104 -3.21 -13.48 -3.51
CA ALA A 104 -2.43 -12.27 -3.31
C ALA A 104 -0.91 -12.52 -3.31
N LEU A 105 -0.46 -13.70 -2.87
CA LEU A 105 0.95 -14.12 -2.99
C LEU A 105 1.43 -14.07 -4.45
N PHE A 106 0.66 -14.64 -5.38
CA PHE A 106 0.99 -14.63 -6.80
C PHE A 106 0.84 -13.23 -7.41
N GLY A 107 -0.21 -12.51 -7.01
CA GLY A 107 -0.44 -11.12 -7.44
C GLY A 107 0.72 -10.19 -7.11
N GLY A 108 1.26 -10.28 -5.88
CA GLY A 108 2.40 -9.47 -5.45
C GLY A 108 3.68 -9.76 -6.24
N ALA A 109 3.96 -11.04 -6.53
CA ALA A 109 5.12 -11.43 -7.34
C ALA A 109 5.01 -10.89 -8.79
N MET A 110 3.82 -11.00 -9.40
CA MET A 110 3.54 -10.45 -10.73
C MET A 110 3.63 -8.92 -10.74
N ALA A 111 3.24 -8.26 -9.65
CA ALA A 111 3.31 -6.81 -9.50
C ALA A 111 4.72 -6.25 -9.60
N GLY A 112 5.68 -6.87 -8.91
CA GLY A 112 7.09 -6.43 -8.99
C GLY A 112 7.62 -6.51 -10.42
N PHE A 113 7.44 -7.65 -11.08
CA PHE A 113 7.90 -7.85 -12.46
C PHE A 113 7.25 -6.88 -13.46
N SER A 114 5.93 -6.70 -13.36
CA SER A 114 5.18 -5.79 -14.24
C SER A 114 5.53 -4.31 -13.99
N ALA A 115 5.73 -3.90 -12.74
CA ALA A 115 6.07 -2.53 -12.38
C ALA A 115 7.41 -2.08 -13.00
N ASP A 116 8.39 -2.97 -13.04
CA ASP A 116 9.73 -2.67 -13.59
C ASP A 116 9.78 -2.74 -15.11
N THR A 117 9.01 -3.64 -15.72
CA THR A 117 9.02 -3.84 -17.19
C THR A 117 8.08 -2.87 -17.92
N LEU A 118 6.82 -2.79 -17.49
CA LEU A 118 5.76 -2.06 -18.16
C LEU A 118 5.67 -0.61 -17.67
N GLY A 119 5.89 -0.39 -16.37
CA GLY A 119 5.70 0.89 -15.70
C GLY A 119 4.66 0.79 -14.59
N ARG A 120 4.48 1.85 -13.81
CA ARG A 120 3.63 1.80 -12.63
C ARG A 120 2.16 1.95 -13.01
N LYS A 121 1.83 2.89 -13.90
CA LYS A 121 0.47 3.08 -14.42
C LYS A 121 -0.10 1.81 -15.10
N PRO A 122 0.53 1.22 -16.13
CA PRO A 122 -0.02 0.04 -16.79
C PRO A 122 -0.14 -1.13 -15.83
N THR A 123 0.74 -1.22 -14.83
CA THR A 123 0.65 -2.22 -13.77
C THR A 123 -0.61 -2.08 -12.93
N ILE A 124 -0.99 -0.85 -12.51
CA ILE A 124 -2.27 -0.62 -11.81
C ILE A 124 -3.46 -1.00 -12.72
N VAL A 125 -3.42 -0.64 -14.00
CA VAL A 125 -4.49 -0.95 -14.96
C VAL A 125 -4.65 -2.47 -15.14
N ILE A 126 -3.54 -3.20 -15.29
CA ILE A 126 -3.53 -4.65 -15.44
C ILE A 126 -4.03 -5.32 -14.15
N ALA A 127 -3.68 -4.80 -12.97
CA ALA A 127 -4.16 -5.31 -11.68
C ALA A 127 -5.69 -5.23 -11.53
N LEU A 128 -6.36 -4.27 -12.18
CA LEU A 128 -7.81 -4.10 -12.13
C LEU A 128 -8.57 -5.13 -13.00
N LEU A 129 -7.91 -5.76 -13.97
CA LEU A 129 -8.51 -6.83 -14.79
C LEU A 129 -8.88 -8.08 -13.96
N PRO A 130 -7.97 -8.71 -13.19
CA PRO A 130 -8.33 -9.84 -12.35
C PRO A 130 -9.34 -9.45 -11.28
N TYR A 131 -9.32 -8.22 -10.74
CA TYR A 131 -10.41 -7.75 -9.87
C TYR A 131 -11.77 -7.84 -10.56
N PHE A 132 -11.91 -7.22 -11.72
CA PHE A 132 -13.17 -7.19 -12.46
C PHE A 132 -13.64 -8.60 -12.84
N VAL A 133 -12.74 -9.44 -13.36
CA VAL A 133 -13.05 -10.83 -13.74
C VAL A 133 -13.48 -11.64 -12.51
N GLY A 134 -12.74 -11.57 -11.41
CA GLY A 134 -13.04 -12.31 -10.19
C GLY A 134 -14.40 -11.92 -9.60
N TRP A 135 -14.73 -10.63 -9.57
CA TRP A 135 -16.03 -10.15 -9.10
C TRP A 135 -17.19 -10.56 -10.02
N ILE A 136 -17.01 -10.51 -11.34
CA ILE A 136 -18.01 -11.01 -12.29
C ILE A 136 -18.24 -12.50 -12.11
N MET A 137 -17.20 -13.31 -11.90
CA MET A 137 -17.35 -14.74 -11.65
C MET A 137 -18.19 -15.01 -10.40
N LEU A 138 -17.94 -14.26 -9.31
CA LEU A 138 -18.73 -14.33 -8.09
C LEU A 138 -20.19 -13.91 -8.33
N GLY A 139 -20.45 -12.86 -9.11
CA GLY A 139 -21.81 -12.43 -9.46
C GLY A 139 -22.56 -13.44 -10.34
N ILE A 140 -21.92 -13.98 -11.37
CA ILE A 140 -22.51 -14.95 -12.31
C ILE A 140 -22.79 -16.30 -11.62
N SER A 141 -22.07 -16.62 -10.53
CA SER A 141 -22.26 -17.86 -9.79
C SER A 141 -23.72 -18.13 -9.38
N TRP A 142 -24.52 -17.07 -9.18
CA TRP A 142 -25.95 -17.18 -8.89
C TRP A 142 -26.76 -17.91 -9.97
N PHE A 143 -26.44 -17.68 -11.24
CA PHE A 143 -27.17 -18.26 -12.37
C PHE A 143 -26.85 -19.75 -12.61
N ILE A 144 -25.87 -20.29 -11.88
CA ILE A 144 -25.39 -21.65 -12.07
C ILE A 144 -26.21 -22.62 -11.21
N ASN A 145 -26.96 -23.49 -11.87
CA ASN A 145 -27.81 -24.45 -11.18
C ASN A 145 -27.06 -25.70 -10.68
N ASN A 146 -25.89 -26.01 -11.26
CA ASN A 146 -25.08 -27.17 -10.88
C ASN A 146 -24.24 -26.86 -9.63
N SER A 147 -24.42 -27.63 -8.56
CA SER A 147 -23.72 -27.48 -7.27
C SER A 147 -22.19 -27.53 -7.37
N ILE A 148 -21.65 -28.40 -8.21
CA ILE A 148 -20.20 -28.57 -8.34
C ILE A 148 -19.61 -27.37 -9.08
N ALA A 149 -20.22 -26.98 -10.21
CA ALA A 149 -19.80 -25.83 -10.99
C ALA A 149 -19.88 -24.53 -10.18
N PHE A 150 -20.94 -24.37 -9.37
CA PHE A 150 -21.12 -23.25 -8.45
C PHE A 150 -19.94 -23.11 -7.47
N LYS A 151 -19.59 -24.19 -6.77
CA LYS A 151 -18.47 -24.19 -5.80
C LYS A 151 -17.14 -23.85 -6.47
N VAL A 152 -16.86 -24.44 -7.63
CA VAL A 152 -15.63 -24.17 -8.38
C VAL A 152 -15.55 -22.71 -8.79
N ILE A 153 -16.62 -22.13 -9.34
CA ILE A 153 -16.60 -20.74 -9.79
C ILE A 153 -16.41 -19.75 -8.65
N ILE A 154 -17.02 -20.01 -7.49
CA ILE A 154 -16.84 -19.17 -6.32
C ILE A 154 -15.39 -19.23 -5.82
N LEU A 155 -14.80 -20.43 -5.74
CA LEU A 155 -13.41 -20.59 -5.31
C LEU A 155 -12.42 -19.96 -6.31
N VAL A 156 -12.60 -20.21 -7.60
CA VAL A 156 -11.76 -19.60 -8.66
C VAL A 156 -11.93 -18.09 -8.68
N GLY A 157 -13.16 -17.58 -8.53
CA GLY A 157 -13.44 -16.16 -8.42
C GLY A 157 -12.67 -15.51 -7.26
N ARG A 158 -12.68 -16.15 -6.08
CA ARG A 158 -11.90 -15.70 -4.90
C ARG A 158 -10.41 -15.69 -5.18
N PHE A 159 -9.86 -16.75 -5.77
CA PHE A 159 -8.44 -16.81 -6.12
C PHE A 159 -8.05 -15.66 -7.05
N ILE A 160 -8.84 -15.42 -8.12
CA ILE A 160 -8.57 -14.35 -9.09
C ILE A 160 -8.72 -12.97 -8.44
N THR A 161 -9.73 -12.74 -7.59
CA THR A 161 -9.80 -11.48 -6.82
C THR A 161 -8.59 -11.30 -5.92
N GLY A 162 -8.09 -12.38 -5.30
CA GLY A 162 -6.86 -12.36 -4.50
C GLY A 162 -5.63 -11.95 -5.30
N VAL A 163 -5.46 -12.48 -6.52
CA VAL A 163 -4.40 -12.05 -7.44
C VAL A 163 -4.48 -10.55 -7.71
N GLY A 164 -5.68 -10.00 -7.96
CA GLY A 164 -5.88 -8.55 -8.11
C GLY A 164 -5.47 -7.75 -6.87
N ILE A 165 -5.84 -8.24 -5.67
CA ILE A 165 -5.48 -7.60 -4.38
C ILE A 165 -3.98 -7.53 -4.18
N GLY A 166 -3.28 -8.66 -4.27
CA GLY A 166 -1.84 -8.68 -4.11
C GLY A 166 -1.14 -7.76 -5.11
N TRP A 167 -1.67 -7.70 -6.33
CA TRP A 167 -1.12 -6.85 -7.38
C TRP A 167 -1.27 -5.36 -7.06
N ALA A 168 -2.47 -4.94 -6.69
CA ALA A 168 -2.79 -3.55 -6.35
C ALA A 168 -2.12 -3.05 -5.05
N MET A 169 -2.03 -3.90 -4.03
CA MET A 169 -1.44 -3.56 -2.73
C MET A 169 0.04 -3.19 -2.83
N LEU A 170 0.77 -3.80 -3.77
CA LEU A 170 2.18 -3.48 -3.98
C LEU A 170 2.33 -2.18 -4.78
N ILE A 171 1.60 -2.04 -5.89
CA ILE A 171 1.83 -0.95 -6.84
C ILE A 171 1.29 0.40 -6.35
N GLY A 172 0.19 0.42 -5.57
CA GLY A 172 -0.44 1.64 -5.09
C GLY A 172 0.52 2.52 -4.27
N PRO A 173 1.11 2.01 -3.16
CA PRO A 173 2.08 2.75 -2.37
C PRO A 173 3.31 3.18 -3.16
N VAL A 174 3.83 2.34 -4.06
CA VAL A 174 5.00 2.66 -4.90
C VAL A 174 4.70 3.83 -5.84
N TYR A 175 3.57 3.79 -6.53
CA TYR A 175 3.14 4.88 -7.42
C TYR A 175 2.97 6.19 -6.65
N ILE A 176 2.32 6.16 -5.49
CA ILE A 176 2.11 7.34 -4.66
C ILE A 176 3.45 7.88 -4.14
N GLY A 177 4.36 7.00 -3.70
CA GLY A 177 5.70 7.36 -3.25
C GLY A 177 6.51 8.08 -4.33
N GLU A 178 6.46 7.61 -5.57
CA GLU A 178 7.18 8.19 -6.72
C GLU A 178 6.56 9.51 -7.22
N VAL A 179 5.27 9.75 -6.99
CA VAL A 179 4.58 11.00 -7.39
C VAL A 179 4.65 12.06 -6.27
N SER A 180 4.69 11.63 -5.01
CA SER A 180 4.70 12.51 -3.84
C SER A 180 5.98 13.33 -3.67
N THR A 181 5.85 14.55 -3.15
CA THR A 181 6.99 15.33 -2.66
C THR A 181 7.48 14.79 -1.31
N PRO A 182 8.78 14.94 -0.96
CA PRO A 182 9.32 14.45 0.31
C PRO A 182 8.55 14.93 1.56
N SER A 183 8.04 16.17 1.53
CA SER A 183 7.28 16.79 2.62
C SER A 183 5.90 16.18 2.88
N LEU A 184 5.28 15.58 1.86
CA LEU A 184 3.92 15.03 1.91
C LEU A 184 3.88 13.51 1.76
N ARG A 185 5.05 12.89 1.56
CA ARG A 185 5.19 11.46 1.34
C ARG A 185 4.61 10.64 2.49
N GLY A 186 4.83 11.06 3.75
CA GLY A 186 4.27 10.38 4.92
C GLY A 186 2.73 10.33 4.88
N LEU A 187 2.10 11.49 4.67
CA LEU A 187 0.64 11.61 4.56
C LEU A 187 0.10 10.78 3.39
N TYR A 188 0.66 10.93 2.18
CA TYR A 188 0.14 10.20 1.02
C TYR A 188 0.43 8.70 1.08
N SER A 189 1.52 8.27 1.71
CA SER A 189 1.84 6.85 1.91
C SER A 189 0.83 6.13 2.81
N SER A 190 0.06 6.86 3.61
CA SER A 190 -1.00 6.30 4.45
C SER A 190 -2.35 6.14 3.72
N LEU A 191 -2.57 6.86 2.61
CA LEU A 191 -3.84 6.86 1.87
C LEU A 191 -4.26 5.46 1.40
N PRO A 192 -3.36 4.58 0.91
CA PRO A 192 -3.71 3.21 0.56
C PRO A 192 -4.35 2.44 1.71
N GLN A 193 -3.80 2.54 2.93
CA GLN A 193 -4.33 1.86 4.11
C GLN A 193 -5.67 2.47 4.54
N LEU A 194 -5.81 3.79 4.48
CA LEU A 194 -7.07 4.46 4.79
C LEU A 194 -8.17 4.01 3.82
N LEU A 195 -7.89 4.01 2.51
CA LEU A 195 -8.88 3.62 1.51
C LEU A 195 -9.17 2.11 1.51
N LEU A 196 -8.20 1.27 1.87
CA LEU A 196 -8.46 -0.14 2.19
C LEU A 196 -9.53 -0.27 3.29
N ASN A 197 -9.39 0.46 4.41
CA ASN A 197 -10.37 0.43 5.48
C ASN A 197 -11.72 1.01 5.07
N VAL A 198 -11.74 2.05 4.22
CA VAL A 198 -12.99 2.55 3.62
C VAL A 198 -13.66 1.48 2.76
N GLY A 199 -12.89 0.69 2.01
CA GLY A 199 -13.41 -0.46 1.25
C GLY A 199 -14.08 -1.51 2.14
N ILE A 200 -13.45 -1.84 3.27
CA ILE A 200 -14.02 -2.74 4.29
C ILE A 200 -15.32 -2.14 4.84
N PHE A 201 -15.32 -0.87 5.24
CA PHE A 201 -16.50 -0.17 5.72
C PHE A 201 -17.67 -0.22 4.72
N LEU A 202 -17.40 0.00 3.42
CA LEU A 202 -18.44 0.00 2.38
C LEU A 202 -19.18 -1.34 2.27
N ILE A 203 -18.47 -2.47 2.31
CA ILE A 203 -19.13 -3.78 2.25
C ILE A 203 -19.98 -4.04 3.52
N TYR A 204 -19.50 -3.64 4.70
CA TYR A 204 -20.30 -3.73 5.93
C TYR A 204 -21.54 -2.82 5.89
N CYS A 205 -21.47 -1.64 5.26
CA CYS A 205 -22.66 -0.80 5.05
C CYS A 205 -23.70 -1.52 4.17
N ILE A 206 -23.24 -2.17 3.11
CA ILE A 206 -24.12 -2.90 2.19
C ILE A 206 -24.68 -4.17 2.87
N ALA A 207 -23.90 -4.84 3.72
CA ALA A 207 -24.32 -6.05 4.44
C ALA A 207 -25.49 -5.83 5.41
N VAL A 208 -25.63 -4.60 5.92
CA VAL A 208 -26.73 -4.19 6.81
C VAL A 208 -28.03 -3.96 6.04
N ILE A 209 -27.97 -3.64 4.74
CA ILE A 209 -29.18 -3.39 3.94
C ILE A 209 -29.95 -4.71 3.76
N PRO A 210 -31.24 -4.76 4.18
CA PRO A 210 -32.04 -5.97 4.05
C PRO A 210 -32.32 -6.31 2.59
N GLY A 211 -32.32 -7.60 2.27
CA GLY A 211 -32.63 -8.10 0.92
C GLY A 211 -31.46 -8.12 -0.05
N ILE A 212 -30.27 -7.66 0.35
CA ILE A 212 -29.07 -7.77 -0.49
C ILE A 212 -28.43 -9.15 -0.35
N GLU A 213 -28.34 -9.86 -1.46
CA GLU A 213 -27.69 -11.16 -1.54
C GLU A 213 -26.20 -11.07 -1.94
N TYR A 214 -25.46 -12.17 -1.77
CA TYR A 214 -24.01 -12.21 -2.01
C TYR A 214 -23.63 -11.92 -3.48
N TYR A 215 -24.49 -12.24 -4.44
CA TYR A 215 -24.20 -12.00 -5.86
C TYR A 215 -24.38 -10.52 -6.23
N GLN A 216 -25.33 -9.82 -5.58
CA GLN A 216 -25.56 -8.39 -5.79
C GLN A 216 -24.39 -7.56 -5.26
N THR A 217 -23.88 -7.92 -4.07
CA THR A 217 -22.65 -7.32 -3.53
C THR A 217 -21.45 -7.56 -4.44
N ALA A 218 -21.33 -8.74 -5.04
CA ALA A 218 -20.29 -9.01 -6.05
C ALA A 218 -20.42 -8.14 -7.32
N PHE A 219 -21.64 -7.91 -7.83
CA PHE A 219 -21.86 -7.02 -8.98
C PHE A 219 -21.59 -5.54 -8.65
N ILE A 220 -21.90 -5.10 -7.43
CA ILE A 220 -21.51 -3.77 -6.94
C ILE A 220 -19.98 -3.64 -6.96
N ALA A 221 -19.26 -4.64 -6.44
CA ALA A 221 -17.80 -4.64 -6.45
C ALA A 221 -17.19 -4.67 -7.86
N ALA A 222 -17.80 -5.42 -8.80
CA ALA A 222 -17.41 -5.40 -10.21
C ALA A 222 -17.58 -3.99 -10.81
N SER A 223 -18.70 -3.34 -10.53
CA SER A 223 -18.99 -1.97 -10.98
C SER A 223 -17.99 -0.97 -10.38
N MET A 224 -17.67 -1.10 -9.08
CA MET A 224 -16.65 -0.27 -8.43
C MET A 224 -15.27 -0.48 -9.08
N SER A 225 -14.88 -1.73 -9.35
CA SER A 225 -13.62 -2.06 -10.02
C SER A 225 -13.55 -1.44 -11.42
N PHE A 226 -14.65 -1.45 -12.16
CA PHE A 226 -14.74 -0.84 -13.48
C PHE A 226 -14.65 0.68 -13.44
N ILE A 227 -15.30 1.34 -12.48
CA ILE A 227 -15.19 2.80 -12.29
C ILE A 227 -13.75 3.19 -11.97
N VAL A 228 -13.10 2.45 -11.05
CA VAL A 228 -11.68 2.69 -10.72
C VAL A 228 -10.78 2.48 -11.95
N PHE A 229 -11.05 1.47 -12.76
CA PHE A 229 -10.34 1.24 -14.03
C PHE A 229 -10.45 2.44 -14.98
N LEU A 230 -11.66 2.99 -15.15
CA LEU A 230 -11.86 4.19 -15.97
C LEU A 230 -11.09 5.39 -15.44
N ILE A 231 -11.05 5.60 -14.11
CA ILE A 231 -10.31 6.70 -13.49
C ILE A 231 -8.79 6.53 -13.71
N VAL A 232 -8.27 5.31 -13.48
CA VAL A 232 -6.83 5.03 -13.53
C VAL A 232 -6.25 5.18 -14.94
N ILE A 233 -7.04 4.94 -16.00
CA ILE A 233 -6.60 5.13 -17.38
C ILE A 233 -6.10 6.56 -17.65
N TRP A 234 -6.68 7.56 -16.97
CA TRP A 234 -6.30 8.97 -17.14
C TRP A 234 -5.08 9.39 -16.33
N LEU A 235 -4.57 8.53 -15.44
CA LEU A 235 -3.38 8.84 -14.64
C LEU A 235 -2.13 9.01 -15.53
N PRO A 236 -1.23 9.95 -15.21
CA PRO A 236 0.09 9.99 -15.84
C PRO A 236 0.94 8.80 -15.37
N GLU A 237 2.04 8.53 -16.09
CA GLU A 237 3.07 7.60 -15.60
C GLU A 237 3.97 8.31 -14.60
N THR A 238 4.65 7.57 -13.71
CA THR A 238 5.54 8.19 -12.72
C THR A 238 6.77 8.84 -13.39
N PRO A 239 7.22 10.02 -12.91
CA PRO A 239 8.38 10.70 -13.48
C PRO A 239 9.66 9.86 -13.34
N ARG A 240 9.82 9.13 -12.21
CA ARG A 240 10.96 8.23 -11.97
C ARG A 240 11.06 7.14 -13.02
N PHE A 241 9.94 6.50 -13.37
CA PHE A 241 9.93 5.47 -14.41
C PHE A 241 10.23 6.02 -15.81
N LEU A 242 9.71 7.21 -16.14
CA LEU A 242 9.96 7.86 -17.42
C LEU A 242 11.44 8.25 -17.59
N ILE A 243 12.10 8.71 -16.52
CA ILE A 243 13.54 9.00 -16.51
C ILE A 243 14.35 7.70 -16.65
N ALA A 244 13.94 6.62 -15.97
CA ALA A 244 14.59 5.32 -16.09
C ALA A 244 14.51 4.70 -17.51
N LYS A 245 13.50 5.09 -18.31
CA LYS A 245 13.37 4.74 -19.74
C LYS A 245 13.93 5.81 -20.69
N GLU A 246 14.74 6.75 -20.18
CA GLU A 246 15.40 7.82 -20.95
C GLU A 246 14.42 8.75 -21.70
N ASN A 247 13.16 8.83 -21.26
CA ASN A 247 12.13 9.65 -21.90
C ASN A 247 11.96 11.01 -21.21
N PHE A 248 13.02 11.81 -21.23
CA PHE A 248 13.11 13.09 -20.51
C PHE A 248 12.01 14.09 -20.88
N LYS A 249 11.61 14.16 -22.16
CA LYS A 249 10.55 15.09 -22.62
C LYS A 249 9.19 14.78 -21.97
N LYS A 250 8.84 13.49 -21.83
CA LYS A 250 7.60 13.09 -21.16
C LYS A 250 7.71 13.26 -19.64
N ALA A 251 8.87 12.91 -19.07
CA ALA A 251 9.12 13.10 -17.64
C ALA A 251 8.94 14.58 -17.23
N LEU A 252 9.50 15.52 -17.99
CA LEU A 252 9.36 16.96 -17.73
C LEU A 252 7.90 17.42 -17.81
N LYS A 253 7.13 16.98 -18.81
CA LYS A 253 5.70 17.31 -18.90
C LYS A 253 4.91 16.82 -17.69
N VAL A 254 5.17 15.60 -17.24
CA VAL A 254 4.53 15.04 -16.04
C VAL A 254 4.95 15.80 -14.78
N LEU A 255 6.23 16.12 -14.64
CA LEU A 255 6.73 16.83 -13.47
C LEU A 255 6.15 18.25 -13.37
N VAL A 256 6.08 18.97 -14.50
CA VAL A 256 5.42 20.29 -14.59
C VAL A 256 3.93 20.18 -14.30
N PHE A 257 3.27 19.11 -14.74
CA PHE A 257 1.87 18.84 -14.38
C PHE A 257 1.68 18.67 -12.87
N LEU A 258 2.55 17.89 -12.22
CA LEU A 258 2.48 17.55 -10.80
C LEU A 258 2.91 18.70 -9.85
N ARG A 259 3.95 19.44 -10.22
CA ARG A 259 4.58 20.47 -9.37
C ARG A 259 4.12 21.90 -9.69
N GLY A 260 3.74 22.16 -10.94
CA GLY A 260 3.55 23.51 -11.47
C GLY A 260 4.77 24.01 -12.26
N HIS A 261 4.73 25.26 -12.72
CA HIS A 261 5.79 25.88 -13.53
C HIS A 261 6.87 26.59 -12.70
N THR A 262 6.63 26.79 -11.40
CA THR A 262 7.47 27.58 -10.50
C THR A 262 8.62 26.80 -9.86
N MET A 263 8.54 25.46 -9.82
CA MET A 263 9.60 24.60 -9.30
C MET A 263 10.58 24.26 -10.43
N ASN A 264 11.89 24.26 -10.15
CA ASN A 264 12.94 23.86 -11.08
C ASN A 264 12.82 22.37 -11.43
N ALA A 265 11.93 22.03 -12.37
CA ALA A 265 11.69 20.65 -12.79
C ALA A 265 12.97 19.96 -13.29
N GLN A 266 13.90 20.71 -13.91
CA GLN A 266 15.20 20.21 -14.33
C GLN A 266 16.09 19.74 -13.18
N GLU A 267 16.03 20.40 -12.02
CA GLU A 267 16.85 20.06 -10.85
C GLU A 267 16.37 18.74 -10.23
N GLU A 268 15.05 18.58 -10.06
CA GLU A 268 14.45 17.32 -9.59
C GLU A 268 14.71 16.17 -10.58
N ILE A 269 14.73 16.42 -11.89
CA ILE A 269 15.12 15.41 -12.89
C ILE A 269 16.59 14.99 -12.70
N ALA A 270 17.51 15.93 -12.52
CA ALA A 270 18.93 15.64 -12.32
C ALA A 270 19.19 14.86 -11.02
N GLU A 271 18.44 15.17 -9.95
CA GLU A 271 18.48 14.40 -8.70
C GLU A 271 18.00 12.96 -8.89
N ILE A 272 16.86 12.79 -9.57
CA ILE A 272 16.30 11.46 -9.84
C ILE A 272 17.24 10.65 -10.75
N GLU A 273 17.83 11.28 -11.76
CA GLU A 273 18.82 10.66 -12.65
C GLU A 273 20.07 10.24 -11.86
N GLY A 274 20.60 11.11 -11.00
CA GLY A 274 21.71 10.79 -10.12
C GLY A 274 21.40 9.65 -9.15
N ALA A 275 20.15 9.55 -8.66
CA ALA A 275 19.70 8.45 -7.83
C ALA A 275 19.60 7.13 -8.61
N ILE A 276 19.08 7.17 -9.84
CA ILE A 276 18.99 6.00 -10.73
C ILE A 276 20.38 5.53 -11.16
N ALA A 277 21.30 6.45 -11.47
CA ALA A 277 22.68 6.11 -11.85
C ALA A 277 23.47 5.44 -10.71
N LYS A 278 23.16 5.80 -9.46
CA LYS A 278 23.68 5.10 -8.27
C LYS A 278 23.04 3.72 -8.05
N GLN A 279 21.84 3.50 -8.59
CA GLN A 279 21.12 2.24 -8.51
C GLN A 279 21.66 1.30 -9.61
N LYS A 280 22.63 0.45 -9.27
CA LYS A 280 23.13 -0.58 -10.20
C LYS A 280 21.96 -1.49 -10.60
N LYS A 281 21.75 -1.71 -11.90
CA LYS A 281 20.90 -2.80 -12.40
C LYS A 281 21.61 -4.11 -12.08
N LEU A 282 21.30 -4.67 -10.92
CA LEU A 282 21.86 -5.94 -10.47
C LEU A 282 21.13 -7.08 -11.17
N THR A 283 21.90 -8.03 -11.66
CA THR A 283 21.38 -9.30 -12.17
C THR A 283 20.82 -10.11 -11.00
N CYS A 284 19.86 -11.03 -11.22
CA CYS A 284 19.26 -11.83 -10.14
C CYS A 284 20.30 -12.54 -9.23
N ILE A 285 21.41 -13.02 -9.81
CA ILE A 285 22.54 -13.62 -9.08
C ILE A 285 23.28 -12.59 -8.22
N GLU A 286 23.42 -11.36 -8.70
CA GLU A 286 24.04 -10.26 -7.98
C GLU A 286 23.12 -9.74 -6.87
N THR A 287 21.80 -9.70 -7.10
CA THR A 287 20.80 -9.41 -6.06
C THR A 287 20.88 -10.44 -4.93
N LEU A 288 20.95 -11.74 -5.25
CA LEU A 288 21.12 -12.80 -4.25
C LEU A 288 22.46 -12.69 -3.50
N ARG A 289 23.52 -12.24 -4.16
CA ARG A 289 24.82 -11.99 -3.52
C ARG A 289 24.75 -10.78 -2.59
N GLU A 290 24.06 -9.72 -3.00
CA GLU A 290 23.87 -8.52 -2.17
C GLU A 290 22.95 -8.76 -0.98
N MET A 291 21.99 -9.66 -1.09
CA MET A 291 21.17 -10.13 0.04
C MET A 291 22.00 -10.78 1.15
N ARG A 292 23.29 -11.09 0.94
CA ARG A 292 24.19 -11.55 2.00
C ARG A 292 24.78 -10.41 2.84
N HIS A 293 24.73 -9.17 2.36
CA HIS A 293 25.25 -8.02 3.10
C HIS A 293 24.33 -7.63 4.26
N ARG A 294 24.95 -7.36 5.42
CA ARG A 294 24.24 -6.98 6.66
C ARG A 294 23.35 -5.75 6.52
N SER A 295 23.74 -4.81 5.66
CA SER A 295 22.93 -3.63 5.36
C SER A 295 21.63 -3.95 4.62
N VAL A 296 21.54 -5.09 3.94
CA VAL A 296 20.36 -5.49 3.12
C VAL A 296 19.54 -6.55 3.83
N TYR A 297 20.17 -7.62 4.33
CA TYR A 297 19.42 -8.73 4.93
C TYR A 297 18.74 -8.34 6.25
N LEU A 298 19.34 -7.44 7.04
CA LEU A 298 18.80 -7.08 8.35
C LEU A 298 17.48 -6.30 8.20
N PRO A 299 17.41 -5.21 7.40
CA PRO A 299 16.13 -4.56 7.07
C PRO A 299 15.12 -5.53 6.45
N PHE A 300 15.57 -6.38 5.51
CA PHE A 300 14.69 -7.33 4.83
C PHE A 300 14.04 -8.33 5.80
N ILE A 301 14.82 -8.96 6.69
CA ILE A 301 14.30 -9.89 7.70
C ILE A 301 13.37 -9.16 8.68
N LEU A 302 13.71 -7.94 9.12
CA LEU A 302 12.85 -7.16 10.00
C LEU A 302 11.49 -6.88 9.36
N MET A 303 11.45 -6.58 8.06
CA MET A 303 10.20 -6.39 7.32
C MET A 303 9.40 -7.68 7.18
N LEU A 304 10.05 -8.79 6.84
CA LEU A 304 9.40 -10.09 6.78
C LEU A 304 8.79 -10.49 8.12
N VAL A 305 9.54 -10.32 9.21
CA VAL A 305 9.06 -10.62 10.57
C VAL A 305 7.89 -9.71 10.93
N LEU A 306 7.96 -8.41 10.61
CA LEU A 306 6.87 -7.49 10.90
C LEU A 306 5.59 -7.82 10.11
N MET A 307 5.72 -8.11 8.81
CA MET A 307 4.58 -8.52 7.97
C MET A 307 3.99 -9.85 8.43
N PHE A 308 4.84 -10.79 8.84
CA PHE A 308 4.41 -12.05 9.42
C PHE A 308 3.56 -11.80 10.68
N PHE A 309 4.05 -11.00 11.62
CA PHE A 309 3.29 -10.69 12.85
C PHE A 309 2.02 -9.86 12.57
N GLN A 310 2.03 -9.00 11.56
CA GLN A 310 0.83 -8.29 11.13
C GLN A 310 -0.28 -9.27 10.74
N GLN A 311 0.03 -10.29 9.94
CA GLN A 311 -0.95 -11.31 9.54
C GLN A 311 -1.28 -12.28 10.69
N PHE A 312 -0.27 -12.71 11.45
CA PHE A 312 -0.40 -13.64 12.57
C PHE A 312 -1.19 -13.06 13.74
N SER A 313 -1.35 -11.74 13.79
CA SER A 313 -2.24 -11.07 14.75
C SER A 313 -3.70 -11.53 14.66
N GLY A 314 -4.12 -12.10 13.53
CA GLY A 314 -5.49 -12.58 13.32
C GLY A 314 -6.46 -11.52 12.80
N ILE A 315 -5.97 -10.37 12.33
CA ILE A 315 -6.82 -9.30 11.77
C ILE A 315 -7.73 -9.78 10.64
N ASN A 316 -7.24 -10.65 9.74
CA ASN A 316 -8.06 -11.21 8.67
C ASN A 316 -9.17 -12.11 9.21
N THR A 317 -8.95 -12.82 10.31
CA THR A 317 -9.99 -13.64 10.94
C THR A 317 -11.14 -12.76 11.42
N ILE A 318 -10.81 -11.64 12.06
CA ILE A 318 -11.81 -10.67 12.52
C ILE A 318 -12.52 -10.02 11.31
N ALA A 319 -11.78 -9.63 10.27
CA ALA A 319 -12.35 -9.03 9.07
C ALA A 319 -13.25 -10.00 8.28
N PHE A 320 -12.90 -11.29 8.21
CA PHE A 320 -13.62 -12.31 7.42
C PHE A 320 -14.80 -12.92 8.16
N TYR A 321 -14.68 -13.11 9.48
CA TYR A 321 -15.64 -13.84 10.29
C TYR A 321 -16.30 -12.98 11.37
N GLY A 322 -16.11 -11.66 11.34
CA GLY A 322 -16.55 -10.78 12.41
C GLY A 322 -18.04 -10.87 12.75
N GLU A 323 -18.93 -10.90 11.74
CA GLU A 323 -20.37 -11.11 11.98
C GLU A 323 -20.67 -12.49 12.59
N ILE A 324 -19.93 -13.52 12.20
CA ILE A 324 -20.10 -14.89 12.71
C ILE A 324 -19.63 -14.95 14.16
N ILE A 325 -18.47 -14.37 14.48
CA ILE A 325 -17.94 -14.28 15.86
C ILE A 325 -18.94 -13.55 16.76
N LEU A 326 -19.54 -12.46 16.28
CA LEU A 326 -20.53 -11.70 17.03
C LEU A 326 -21.89 -12.41 17.16
N LYS A 327 -22.27 -13.23 16.17
CA LYS A 327 -23.47 -14.07 16.25
C LYS A 327 -23.28 -15.23 17.23
N ASP A 328 -22.15 -15.92 17.15
CA ASP A 328 -21.77 -17.01 18.07
C ASP A 328 -21.59 -16.48 19.49
N ALA A 329 -21.28 -15.19 19.64
CA ALA A 329 -21.29 -14.47 20.91
C ALA A 329 -22.68 -14.27 21.54
N GLY A 330 -23.76 -14.78 20.92
CA GLY A 330 -25.12 -14.68 21.46
C GLY A 330 -25.85 -13.38 21.13
N LEU A 331 -25.32 -12.56 20.21
CA LEU A 331 -26.08 -11.43 19.66
C LEU A 331 -27.10 -11.93 18.64
N SER A 332 -28.25 -11.25 18.57
CA SER A 332 -29.18 -11.46 17.47
C SER A 332 -28.50 -11.14 16.13
N GLN A 333 -28.94 -11.79 15.06
CA GLN A 333 -28.33 -11.62 13.74
C GLN A 333 -28.35 -10.15 13.27
N GLU A 334 -29.40 -9.40 13.59
CA GLU A 334 -29.47 -7.97 13.27
C GLU A 334 -28.45 -7.16 14.08
N MET A 335 -28.37 -7.39 15.39
CA MET A 335 -27.42 -6.67 16.25
C MET A 335 -25.96 -7.02 15.90
N ALA A 336 -25.68 -8.27 15.52
CA ALA A 336 -24.35 -8.69 15.07
C ALA A 336 -23.90 -7.91 13.82
N LYS A 337 -24.80 -7.70 12.85
CA LYS A 337 -24.51 -6.89 11.65
C LYS A 337 -24.18 -5.44 11.99
N TYR A 338 -24.99 -4.79 12.81
CA TYR A 338 -24.76 -3.39 13.21
C TYR A 338 -23.47 -3.24 14.03
N MET A 339 -23.20 -4.17 14.94
CA MET A 339 -21.98 -4.15 15.75
C MET A 339 -20.73 -4.45 14.92
N ALA A 340 -20.80 -5.35 13.93
CA ALA A 340 -19.71 -5.60 13.00
C ALA A 340 -19.42 -4.37 12.13
N LEU A 341 -20.45 -3.70 11.61
CA LEU A 341 -20.31 -2.44 10.88
C LEU A 341 -19.62 -1.37 11.73
N LEU A 342 -20.01 -1.22 12.99
CA LEU A 342 -19.40 -0.24 13.89
C LEU A 342 -17.93 -0.59 14.18
N SER A 343 -17.66 -1.83 14.60
CA SER A 343 -16.35 -2.26 15.10
C SER A 343 -15.32 -2.52 14.00
N ILE A 344 -15.69 -3.16 12.90
CA ILE A 344 -14.78 -3.58 11.82
C ILE A 344 -14.81 -2.59 10.65
N GLY A 345 -15.97 -1.95 10.43
CA GLY A 345 -16.11 -0.94 9.39
C GLY A 345 -15.67 0.44 9.85
N LEU A 346 -16.45 1.04 10.76
CA LEU A 346 -16.33 2.47 11.07
C LEU A 346 -15.09 2.78 11.93
N CYS A 347 -14.85 2.01 12.99
CA CYS A 347 -13.74 2.23 13.92
C CYS A 347 -12.36 2.24 13.22
N PRO A 348 -12.00 1.26 12.37
CA PRO A 348 -10.70 1.25 11.70
C PRO A 348 -10.48 2.43 10.76
N VAL A 349 -11.54 2.94 10.12
CA VAL A 349 -11.47 4.16 9.29
C VAL A 349 -11.10 5.37 10.15
N ILE A 350 -11.82 5.58 11.26
CA ILE A 350 -11.58 6.70 12.17
C ILE A 350 -10.19 6.60 12.80
N PHE A 351 -9.83 5.42 13.32
CA PHE A 351 -8.56 5.22 14.00
C PHE A 351 -7.36 5.29 13.06
N THR A 352 -7.49 4.81 11.82
CA THR A 352 -6.42 4.95 10.82
C THR A 352 -6.24 6.40 10.39
N LEU A 353 -7.33 7.17 10.28
CA LEU A 353 -7.25 8.60 10.01
C LEU A 353 -6.53 9.34 11.15
N LEU A 354 -6.87 9.06 12.41
CA LEU A 354 -6.18 9.62 13.58
C LEU A 354 -4.71 9.22 13.62
N THR A 355 -4.41 7.97 13.31
CA THR A 355 -3.03 7.44 13.30
C THR A 355 -2.20 8.09 12.22
N THR A 356 -2.77 8.29 11.04
CA THR A 356 -2.11 9.00 9.93
C THR A 356 -1.63 10.38 10.34
N LEU A 357 -2.40 11.10 11.17
CA LEU A 357 -2.05 12.44 11.64
C LEU A 357 -1.07 12.43 12.81
N THR A 358 -0.97 11.33 13.55
CA THR A 358 -0.21 11.24 14.81
C THR A 358 1.07 10.40 14.69
N VAL A 359 1.23 9.59 13.64
CA VAL A 359 2.39 8.69 13.46
C VAL A 359 3.71 9.45 13.44
N ASP A 360 3.72 10.67 12.90
CA ASP A 360 4.90 11.51 12.81
C ASP A 360 5.31 12.13 14.16
N LEU A 361 4.43 12.12 15.16
CA LEU A 361 4.67 12.75 16.48
C LEU A 361 5.29 11.79 17.51
N PHE A 362 4.82 10.54 17.57
CA PHE A 362 5.13 9.62 18.66
C PHE A 362 6.21 8.59 18.32
N GLY A 363 6.61 8.50 17.05
CA GLY A 363 7.62 7.56 16.58
C GLY A 363 7.11 6.12 16.42
N ARG A 364 7.60 5.44 15.39
CA ARG A 364 7.07 4.16 14.90
C ARG A 364 7.23 3.00 15.89
N LYS A 365 8.38 2.91 16.56
CA LYS A 365 8.69 1.81 17.49
C LYS A 365 7.73 1.79 18.70
N ILE A 366 7.41 2.97 19.23
CA ILE A 366 6.52 3.10 20.40
C ILE A 366 5.10 2.69 20.01
N LEU A 367 4.62 3.15 18.85
CA LEU A 367 3.30 2.77 18.33
C LEU A 367 3.19 1.27 18.05
N LEU A 368 4.22 0.63 17.50
CA LEU A 368 4.25 -0.83 17.29
C LEU A 368 4.20 -1.61 18.61
N MET A 369 4.91 -1.16 19.63
CA MET A 369 4.87 -1.81 20.95
C MET A 369 3.53 -1.62 21.65
N ALA A 370 2.98 -0.40 21.63
CA ALA A 370 1.69 -0.10 22.25
C ALA A 370 0.55 -0.87 21.56
N SER A 371 0.54 -0.91 20.22
CA SER A 371 -0.43 -1.71 19.47
C SER A 371 -0.34 -3.21 19.78
N ALA A 372 0.87 -3.78 19.86
CA ALA A 372 1.05 -5.18 20.22
C ALA A 372 0.44 -5.52 21.60
N LEU A 373 0.64 -4.64 22.59
CA LEU A 373 0.10 -4.84 23.94
C LEU A 373 -1.43 -4.74 23.96
N ILE A 374 -2.00 -3.74 23.28
CA ILE A 374 -3.46 -3.57 23.19
C ILE A 374 -4.10 -4.76 22.47
N MET A 375 -3.52 -5.20 21.35
CA MET A 375 -4.00 -6.35 20.58
C MET A 375 -3.87 -7.66 21.36
N GLY A 376 -2.76 -7.85 22.09
CA GLY A 376 -2.56 -9.03 22.93
C GLY A 376 -3.58 -9.11 24.08
N PHE A 377 -3.80 -7.99 24.78
CA PHE A 377 -4.78 -7.92 25.86
C PHE A 377 -6.22 -8.12 25.35
N SER A 378 -6.60 -7.47 24.25
CA SER A 378 -7.93 -7.63 23.64
C SER A 378 -8.17 -9.04 23.13
N SER A 379 -7.18 -9.68 22.51
CA SER A 379 -7.29 -11.08 22.07
C SER A 379 -7.47 -12.04 23.25
N TYR A 380 -6.77 -11.79 24.36
CA TYR A 380 -6.96 -12.56 25.59
C TYR A 380 -8.39 -12.40 26.15
N CYS A 381 -8.91 -11.17 26.19
CA CYS A 381 -10.28 -10.90 26.61
C CYS A 381 -11.32 -11.55 25.67
N LEU A 382 -11.08 -11.56 24.36
CA LEU A 382 -11.92 -12.24 23.38
C LEU A 382 -11.93 -13.77 23.60
N GLY A 383 -10.79 -14.35 23.95
CA GLY A 383 -10.67 -15.77 24.31
C GLY A 383 -11.40 -16.12 25.61
N LEU A 384 -11.29 -15.27 26.64
CA LEU A 384 -12.06 -15.43 27.88
C LEU A 384 -13.56 -15.33 27.63
N PHE A 385 -13.98 -14.38 26.78
CA PHE A 385 -15.38 -14.24 26.40
C PHE A 385 -15.95 -15.55 25.82
N ASN A 386 -15.27 -16.16 24.85
CA ASN A 386 -15.68 -17.42 24.21
C ASN A 386 -15.78 -18.59 25.22
N ARG A 387 -15.02 -18.53 26.32
CA ARG A 387 -15.08 -19.54 27.38
C ARG A 387 -16.31 -19.41 28.29
N TYR A 388 -16.79 -18.19 28.54
CA TYR A 388 -17.76 -17.92 29.62
C TYR A 388 -19.18 -17.52 29.16
N ASN A 389 -19.45 -17.41 27.84
CA ASN A 389 -20.77 -17.28 27.17
C ASN A 389 -21.79 -16.23 27.70
N ASN A 390 -21.48 -15.46 28.74
CA ASN A 390 -22.39 -14.51 29.40
C ASN A 390 -21.87 -13.05 29.35
N LEU A 391 -20.85 -12.76 28.53
CA LEU A 391 -20.15 -11.47 28.53
C LEU A 391 -20.21 -10.77 27.16
N ASN A 392 -21.39 -10.67 26.54
CA ASN A 392 -21.55 -10.16 25.16
C ASN A 392 -20.93 -8.76 24.98
N VAL A 393 -21.03 -7.91 26.00
CA VAL A 393 -20.40 -6.57 26.02
C VAL A 393 -18.88 -6.66 26.00
N LEU A 394 -18.28 -7.62 26.71
CA LEU A 394 -16.84 -7.83 26.73
C LEU A 394 -16.32 -8.25 25.35
N GLY A 395 -17.05 -9.11 24.62
CA GLY A 395 -16.68 -9.52 23.27
C GLY A 395 -16.61 -8.32 22.31
N ILE A 396 -17.65 -7.48 22.30
CA ILE A 396 -17.71 -6.28 21.44
C ILE A 396 -16.61 -5.28 21.80
N VAL A 397 -16.44 -4.97 23.09
CA VAL A 397 -15.41 -4.03 23.56
C VAL A 397 -14.03 -4.56 23.21
N SER A 398 -13.78 -5.86 23.39
CA SER A 398 -12.51 -6.49 23.03
C SER A 398 -12.23 -6.38 21.53
N MET A 399 -13.24 -6.60 20.68
CA MET A 399 -13.12 -6.48 19.23
C MET A 399 -12.79 -5.05 18.80
N ILE A 400 -13.47 -4.05 19.37
CA ILE A 400 -13.17 -2.62 19.11
C ILE A 400 -11.77 -2.26 19.59
N CYS A 401 -11.37 -2.71 20.78
CA CYS A 401 -10.03 -2.48 21.30
C CYS A 401 -8.94 -3.15 20.45
N PHE A 402 -9.21 -4.34 19.91
CA PHE A 402 -8.31 -5.02 18.99
C PHE A 402 -8.11 -4.20 17.71
N GLU A 403 -9.21 -3.77 17.10
CA GLU A 403 -9.21 -2.95 15.88
C GLU A 403 -8.52 -1.59 16.07
N PHE A 404 -8.72 -0.98 17.24
CA PHE A 404 -8.01 0.23 17.66
C PHE A 404 -6.50 -0.02 17.75
N GLY A 405 -6.09 -1.09 18.44
CA GLY A 405 -4.69 -1.49 18.55
C GLY A 405 -4.06 -1.72 17.17
N PHE A 406 -4.73 -2.46 16.30
CA PHE A 406 -4.26 -2.73 14.95
C PHE A 406 -4.10 -1.43 14.15
N SER A 407 -5.12 -0.57 14.14
CA SER A 407 -5.14 0.67 13.36
C SER A 407 -4.05 1.67 13.75
N ILE A 408 -3.64 1.69 15.03
CA ILE A 408 -2.58 2.59 15.53
C ILE A 408 -1.17 2.16 15.12
N GLY A 409 -0.93 0.86 14.97
CA GLY A 409 0.43 0.36 14.75
C GLY A 409 0.54 -0.59 13.57
N TYR A 410 0.11 -1.83 13.78
CA TYR A 410 0.27 -2.92 12.82
C TYR A 410 -0.42 -2.70 11.48
N GLY A 411 -1.43 -1.83 11.38
CA GLY A 411 -2.05 -1.44 10.12
C GLY A 411 -1.10 -0.61 9.25
N PRO A 412 -0.84 0.67 9.59
CA PRO A 412 -0.12 1.59 8.72
C PRO A 412 1.41 1.42 8.77
N ILE A 413 2.00 1.13 9.93
CA ILE A 413 3.46 1.19 10.11
C ILE A 413 4.23 0.22 9.22
N PRO A 414 3.81 -1.06 9.06
CA PRO A 414 4.53 -1.97 8.18
C PRO A 414 4.60 -1.46 6.74
N TRP A 415 3.53 -0.85 6.22
CA TRP A 415 3.54 -0.26 4.87
C TRP A 415 4.45 0.95 4.75
N ILE A 416 4.45 1.84 5.75
CA ILE A 416 5.32 3.03 5.69
C ILE A 416 6.80 2.61 5.82
N MET A 417 7.12 1.59 6.63
CA MET A 417 8.50 1.09 6.71
C MET A 417 8.96 0.39 5.43
N ILE A 418 8.06 -0.26 4.66
CA ILE A 418 8.41 -0.72 3.30
C ILE A 418 8.86 0.49 2.47
N ALA A 419 8.06 1.56 2.44
CA ALA A 419 8.33 2.71 1.58
C ALA A 419 9.58 3.53 1.98
N GLU A 420 10.05 3.44 3.22
CA GLU A 420 11.25 4.14 3.71
C GLU A 420 12.55 3.36 3.54
N MET A 421 12.46 2.04 3.41
CA MET A 421 13.63 1.16 3.27
C MET A 421 13.89 0.72 1.81
N ILE A 422 12.98 1.07 0.89
CA ILE A 422 13.16 1.03 -0.57
C ILE A 422 13.72 2.39 -1.03
#